data_AF-A0A2E6UQB8-F1
#
_entry.id   AF-A0A2E6UQB8-F1
#
_cell.length_a   1.000
_cell.length_b   1.000
_cell.length_c   1.000
_cell.angle_alpha   90.00
_cell.angle_beta   90.00
_cell.angle_gamma   90.00
#
_symmetry.space_group_name_H-M   'P 1'
#
loop_
_entity.id
_entity.type
_entity.pdbx_description
1 polymer ?
#
loop_
_entity_poly.entity_id
_entity_poly.type
_entity_poly.pdbx_seq_one_letter_code
_entity_poly.pdbx_strand_id
1 'polypeptide(L)'
;MHKHPTHKNSSGFTLIEMLIAIAIISILAAVGIPQYNAYKIRGYDAHTRQALTDIYKLCNAYWIDTNPSEPCDISTIKTPIYGFTQNPDVTSTLSSLSRDKFCASAKHKDSTNAYSIDRAAVISPGNCGSVESRVEEVSLSTPIYDDPPEITPEENLIAEMLAEEFVDLDDPNREYEKISPKVSEVSCETKWANTSYTGSAAFAVDGDPKTKWTCEGMAKIGFDLGQKQVIDAVNVSFEGSVSNGNYVKIYVDGKLVAEGIQGATSKRWDIDNVEGQTVTYETIAQPHNEHNQTATWSEIGELTIEAGNS
;
A
#
# COMPACT_ATOMS: atom_id res chain seq x y z
N MET A 1 16.28 -73.67 -2.01
CA MET A 1 15.82 -72.26 -2.05
C MET A 1 16.35 -71.54 -0.81
N HIS A 2 17.44 -70.78 -0.95
CA HIS A 2 17.93 -69.91 0.12
C HIS A 2 17.12 -68.61 0.10
N LYS A 3 16.37 -68.34 1.18
CA LYS A 3 15.69 -67.05 1.36
C LYS A 3 16.71 -66.04 1.88
N HIS A 4 17.04 -65.03 1.09
CA HIS A 4 17.80 -63.88 1.56
C HIS A 4 16.89 -62.99 2.43
N PRO A 5 17.23 -62.74 3.70
CA PRO A 5 16.51 -61.77 4.51
C PRO A 5 16.91 -60.36 4.05
N THR A 6 15.97 -59.62 3.46
CA THR A 6 16.11 -58.18 3.23
C THR A 6 15.98 -57.47 4.58
N HIS A 7 17.11 -57.17 5.22
CA HIS A 7 17.13 -56.32 6.41
C HIS A 7 16.73 -54.91 5.96
N LYS A 8 15.51 -54.48 6.30
CA LYS A 8 15.14 -53.06 6.18
C LYS A 8 15.83 -52.34 7.32
N ASN A 9 16.82 -51.51 7.00
CA ASN A 9 17.42 -50.59 7.96
C ASN A 9 16.35 -49.57 8.37
N SER A 10 15.67 -49.81 9.48
CA SER A 10 14.82 -48.80 10.10
C SER A 10 15.72 -47.83 10.85
N SER A 11 16.17 -46.79 10.15
CA SER A 11 16.77 -45.61 10.78
C SER A 11 15.66 -44.91 11.56
N GLY A 12 15.60 -45.14 12.87
CA GLY A 12 14.73 -44.39 13.77
C GLY A 12 15.38 -43.06 14.14
N PHE A 13 14.59 -42.00 14.24
CA PHE A 13 15.05 -40.73 14.82
C PHE A 13 15.48 -40.95 16.27
N THR A 14 16.61 -40.38 16.63
CA THR A 14 17.08 -40.40 18.02
C THR A 14 16.21 -39.46 18.87
N LEU A 15 16.09 -39.77 20.17
CA LEU A 15 15.38 -38.90 21.12
C LEU A 15 15.99 -37.49 21.13
N ILE A 16 17.30 -37.37 20.96
CA ILE A 16 17.99 -36.08 20.96
C ILE A 16 17.70 -35.26 19.69
N GLU A 17 17.56 -35.90 18.52
CA GLU A 17 17.16 -35.21 17.29
C GLU A 17 15.74 -34.64 17.41
N MET A 18 14.82 -35.38 18.03
CA MET A 18 13.48 -34.88 18.25
C MET A 18 13.43 -33.74 19.29
N LEU A 19 14.28 -33.77 20.32
CA LEU A 19 14.38 -32.67 21.29
C LEU A 19 14.88 -31.37 20.65
N ILE A 20 15.86 -31.45 19.75
CA ILE A 20 16.36 -30.27 19.04
C ILE A 20 15.31 -29.76 18.05
N ALA A 21 14.63 -30.65 17.34
CA ALA A 21 13.59 -30.27 16.39
C ALA A 21 12.44 -29.48 17.05
N ILE A 22 11.93 -29.95 18.20
CA ILE A 22 10.86 -29.24 18.91
C ILE A 22 11.34 -27.89 19.47
N ALA A 23 12.61 -27.79 19.88
CA ALA A 23 13.17 -26.53 20.36
C ALA A 23 13.22 -25.49 19.23
N ILE A 24 13.68 -25.88 18.04
CA ILE A 24 13.72 -24.99 16.88
C ILE A 24 12.31 -24.57 16.46
N ILE A 25 11.36 -25.51 16.38
CA ILE A 25 9.97 -25.20 16.01
C ILE A 25 9.34 -24.26 17.04
N SER A 26 9.63 -24.41 18.33
CA SER A 26 9.09 -23.53 19.37
C SER A 26 9.55 -22.08 19.23
N ILE A 27 10.83 -21.87 18.89
CA ILE A 27 11.39 -20.53 18.66
C ILE A 27 10.78 -19.91 17.40
N LEU A 28 10.71 -20.67 16.29
CA LEU A 28 10.12 -20.20 15.04
C LEU A 28 8.63 -19.89 15.20
N ALA A 29 7.88 -20.69 15.95
CA ALA A 29 6.47 -20.47 16.20
C ALA A 29 6.23 -19.22 17.07
N ALA A 30 7.11 -18.94 18.03
CA ALA A 30 7.00 -17.77 18.90
C ALA A 30 7.04 -16.45 18.11
N VAL A 31 7.92 -16.35 17.11
CA VAL A 31 8.02 -15.16 16.24
C VAL A 31 7.05 -15.21 15.06
N GLY A 32 6.85 -16.40 14.48
CA GLY A 32 6.07 -16.55 13.25
C GLY A 32 4.57 -16.36 13.42
N ILE A 33 3.99 -16.77 14.56
CA ILE A 33 2.54 -16.66 14.81
C ILE A 33 2.06 -15.19 14.88
N PRO A 34 2.66 -14.30 15.70
CA PRO A 34 2.20 -12.90 15.75
C PRO A 34 2.37 -12.20 14.40
N GLN A 35 3.49 -12.42 13.70
CA GLN A 35 3.74 -11.84 12.38
C GLN A 35 2.71 -12.33 11.34
N TYR A 36 2.39 -13.63 11.35
CA TYR A 36 1.40 -14.20 10.44
C TYR A 36 -0.01 -13.64 10.70
N ASN A 37 -0.37 -13.41 11.97
CA ASN A 37 -1.65 -12.82 12.32
C ASN A 37 -1.77 -11.37 11.81
N ALA A 38 -0.74 -10.56 12.01
CA ALA A 38 -0.71 -9.19 11.48
C ALA A 38 -0.79 -9.17 9.94
N TYR A 39 -0.03 -10.05 9.27
CA TYR A 39 -0.08 -10.19 7.81
C TYR A 39 -1.49 -10.53 7.30
N LYS A 40 -2.19 -11.44 7.98
CA LYS A 40 -3.58 -11.76 7.64
C LYS A 40 -4.51 -10.56 7.76
N ILE A 41 -4.36 -9.77 8.83
CA ILE A 41 -5.17 -8.56 9.05
C ILE A 41 -4.94 -7.56 7.92
N ARG A 42 -3.70 -7.35 7.47
CA ARG A 42 -3.40 -6.50 6.31
C ARG A 42 -4.09 -6.98 5.03
N GLY A 43 -4.10 -8.29 4.78
CA GLY A 43 -4.84 -8.86 3.66
C GLY A 43 -6.35 -8.59 3.74
N TYR A 44 -6.92 -8.67 4.94
CA TYR A 44 -8.33 -8.33 5.19
C TYR A 44 -8.62 -6.84 4.99
N ASP A 45 -7.69 -5.97 5.39
CA ASP A 45 -7.79 -4.53 5.24
C ASP A 45 -7.67 -4.13 3.76
N ALA A 46 -6.77 -4.76 3.00
CA ALA A 46 -6.67 -4.58 1.55
C ALA A 46 -7.98 -4.93 0.83
N HIS A 47 -8.62 -6.05 1.17
CA HIS A 47 -9.95 -6.40 0.64
C HIS A 47 -11.01 -5.35 0.97
N THR A 48 -10.94 -4.77 2.18
CA THR A 48 -11.87 -3.73 2.62
C THR A 48 -11.70 -2.44 1.83
N ARG A 49 -10.45 -1.99 1.65
CA ARG A 49 -10.10 -0.80 0.86
C ARG A 49 -10.46 -0.96 -0.63
N GLN A 50 -10.26 -2.15 -1.17
CA GLN A 50 -10.69 -2.48 -2.53
C GLN A 50 -12.21 -2.37 -2.67
N ALA A 51 -12.97 -2.95 -1.75
CA ALA A 51 -14.44 -2.85 -1.77
C ALA A 51 -14.93 -1.40 -1.72
N LEU A 52 -14.30 -0.54 -0.91
CA LEU A 52 -14.62 0.89 -0.85
C LEU A 52 -14.32 1.61 -2.17
N THR A 53 -13.18 1.31 -2.78
CA THR A 53 -12.78 1.87 -4.08
C THR A 53 -13.78 1.48 -5.17
N ASP A 54 -14.24 0.23 -5.17
CA ASP A 54 -15.23 -0.25 -6.14
C ASP A 54 -16.59 0.41 -5.91
N ILE A 55 -17.03 0.55 -4.66
CA ILE A 55 -18.25 1.30 -4.32
C ILE A 55 -18.16 2.75 -4.82
N TYR A 56 -17.04 3.44 -4.57
CA TYR A 56 -16.82 4.81 -5.04
C TYR A 56 -16.93 4.92 -6.57
N LYS A 57 -16.24 4.05 -7.31
CA LYS A 57 -16.25 4.05 -8.78
C LYS A 57 -17.65 3.81 -9.33
N LEU A 58 -18.37 2.83 -8.79
CA LEU A 58 -19.69 2.46 -9.28
C LEU A 58 -20.76 3.49 -8.90
N CYS A 59 -20.66 4.12 -7.73
CA CYS A 59 -21.54 5.26 -7.40
C CYS A 59 -21.28 6.46 -8.32
N ASN A 60 -20.03 6.75 -8.67
CA ASN A 60 -19.73 7.80 -9.64
C ASN A 60 -20.29 7.48 -11.02
N ALA A 61 -20.16 6.24 -11.51
CA ALA A 61 -20.79 5.80 -12.74
C ALA A 61 -22.32 5.98 -12.69
N TYR A 62 -22.97 5.57 -11.59
CA TYR A 62 -24.41 5.75 -11.41
C TYR A 62 -24.86 7.21 -11.52
N TRP A 63 -24.16 8.14 -10.87
CA TRP A 63 -24.52 9.56 -10.95
C TRP A 63 -24.20 10.21 -12.30
N ILE A 64 -23.31 9.62 -13.11
CA ILE A 64 -23.07 10.06 -14.50
C ILE A 64 -24.28 9.70 -15.36
N ASP A 65 -24.83 8.49 -15.18
CA ASP A 65 -26.00 8.02 -15.94
C ASP A 65 -27.33 8.65 -15.49
N THR A 66 -27.37 9.19 -14.26
CA THR A 66 -28.59 9.73 -13.65
C THR A 66 -28.44 11.22 -13.28
N ASN A 67 -28.42 11.54 -11.99
CA ASN A 67 -28.24 12.88 -11.45
C ASN A 67 -27.43 12.79 -10.14
N PRO A 68 -26.47 13.71 -9.87
CA PRO A 68 -25.68 13.76 -8.64
C PRO A 68 -26.46 13.78 -7.32
N SER A 69 -27.74 14.18 -7.37
CA SER A 69 -28.63 14.25 -6.21
C SER A 69 -29.33 12.92 -5.90
N GLU A 70 -29.33 11.97 -6.83
CA GLU A 70 -29.97 10.66 -6.64
C GLU A 70 -29.20 9.80 -5.64
N PRO A 71 -29.88 9.02 -4.79
CA PRO A 71 -29.22 8.16 -3.82
C PRO A 71 -28.51 6.99 -4.52
N CYS A 72 -27.19 6.88 -4.35
CA CYS A 72 -26.44 5.66 -4.64
C CYS A 72 -26.43 4.76 -3.40
N ASP A 73 -27.06 3.59 -3.48
CA ASP A 73 -26.98 2.54 -2.46
C ASP A 73 -26.33 1.26 -3.00
N ILE A 74 -25.98 0.32 -2.11
CA ILE A 74 -25.34 -0.94 -2.49
C ILE A 74 -26.24 -1.76 -3.43
N SER A 75 -27.56 -1.72 -3.26
CA SER A 75 -28.51 -2.40 -4.14
C SER A 75 -28.47 -1.88 -5.58
N THR A 76 -28.30 -0.57 -5.74
CA THR A 76 -28.24 0.13 -7.02
C THR A 76 -27.02 -0.32 -7.81
N ILE A 77 -25.84 -0.31 -7.20
CA ILE A 77 -24.59 -0.72 -7.85
C ILE A 77 -24.47 -2.24 -8.02
N LYS A 78 -25.25 -3.05 -7.27
CA LYS A 78 -25.34 -4.51 -7.47
C LYS A 78 -26.15 -4.92 -8.69
N THR A 79 -26.91 -4.01 -9.29
CA THR A 79 -27.68 -4.33 -10.50
C THR A 79 -26.74 -4.79 -11.63
N PRO A 80 -27.22 -5.60 -12.61
CA PRO A 80 -26.40 -6.04 -13.75
C PRO A 80 -25.82 -4.89 -14.60
N ILE A 81 -26.32 -3.67 -14.42
CA ILE A 81 -25.85 -2.47 -15.11
C ILE A 81 -24.46 -2.06 -14.61
N TYR A 82 -24.24 -2.09 -13.29
CA TYR A 82 -22.98 -1.66 -12.65
C TYR A 82 -22.15 -2.82 -12.10
N GLY A 83 -22.77 -3.99 -11.85
CA GLY A 83 -22.08 -5.25 -11.64
C GLY A 83 -21.27 -5.36 -10.35
N PHE A 84 -21.60 -4.59 -9.30
CA PHE A 84 -20.88 -4.66 -8.03
C PHE A 84 -20.91 -6.07 -7.45
N THR A 85 -19.73 -6.70 -7.35
CA THR A 85 -19.57 -8.01 -6.75
C THR A 85 -18.97 -7.84 -5.36
N GLN A 86 -19.83 -7.82 -4.36
CA GLN A 86 -19.39 -7.64 -2.97
C GLN A 86 -18.64 -8.88 -2.47
N ASN A 87 -17.46 -8.67 -1.87
CA ASN A 87 -16.80 -9.72 -1.09
C ASN A 87 -17.70 -10.09 0.11
N PRO A 88 -18.12 -11.36 0.26
CA PRO A 88 -19.04 -11.78 1.32
C PRO A 88 -18.48 -11.56 2.73
N ASP A 89 -17.16 -11.45 2.87
CA ASP A 89 -16.49 -11.26 4.15
C ASP A 89 -16.29 -9.78 4.52
N VAL A 90 -16.65 -8.86 3.61
CA VAL A 90 -16.59 -7.41 3.82
C VAL A 90 -18.01 -6.85 3.94
N THR A 91 -18.32 -6.31 5.11
CA THR A 91 -19.58 -5.56 5.33
C THR A 91 -19.34 -4.11 4.95
N SER A 92 -20.14 -3.59 4.01
CA SER A 92 -20.08 -2.20 3.57
C SER A 92 -21.36 -1.46 3.92
N THR A 93 -21.24 -0.20 4.29
CA THR A 93 -22.35 0.71 4.58
C THR A 93 -22.14 2.01 3.82
N LEU A 94 -23.23 2.59 3.32
CA LEU A 94 -23.24 3.92 2.70
C LEU A 94 -23.98 4.85 3.65
N SER A 95 -23.28 5.83 4.22
CA SER A 95 -23.86 6.78 5.19
C SER A 95 -24.50 7.98 4.50
N SER A 96 -24.08 8.26 3.27
CA SER A 96 -24.61 9.35 2.45
C SER A 96 -24.72 8.89 1.00
N LEU A 97 -25.91 9.08 0.45
CA LEU A 97 -26.27 8.51 -0.84
C LEU A 97 -26.15 9.54 -1.97
N SER A 98 -25.93 10.83 -1.68
CA SER A 98 -25.71 11.87 -2.70
C SER A 98 -24.22 12.15 -2.91
N ARG A 99 -23.86 12.58 -4.13
CA ARG A 99 -22.47 12.81 -4.53
C ARG A 99 -21.72 13.80 -3.61
N ASP A 100 -22.35 14.92 -3.28
CA ASP A 100 -21.71 16.02 -2.54
C ASP A 100 -21.35 15.68 -1.09
N LYS A 101 -22.02 14.68 -0.53
CA LYS A 101 -21.80 14.22 0.84
C LYS A 101 -21.23 12.80 0.88
N PHE A 102 -20.90 12.20 -0.27
CA PHE A 102 -20.61 10.78 -0.38
C PHE A 102 -19.59 10.31 0.66
N CYS A 103 -19.96 9.22 1.33
CA CYS A 103 -19.13 8.52 2.26
C CYS A 103 -19.61 7.06 2.35
N ALA A 104 -18.71 6.13 2.12
CA ALA A 104 -18.94 4.70 2.34
C ALA A 104 -17.97 4.18 3.42
N SER A 105 -18.42 3.26 4.26
CA SER A 105 -17.58 2.53 5.22
C SER A 105 -17.59 1.05 4.93
N ALA A 106 -16.52 0.37 5.29
CA ALA A 106 -16.42 -1.06 5.16
C ALA A 106 -15.54 -1.66 6.26
N LYS A 107 -15.83 -2.91 6.59
CA LYS A 107 -15.08 -3.69 7.57
C LYS A 107 -15.08 -5.16 7.18
N HIS A 108 -13.90 -5.78 7.19
CA HIS A 108 -13.77 -7.23 7.07
C HIS A 108 -14.19 -7.92 8.38
N LYS A 109 -14.89 -9.06 8.29
CA LYS A 109 -15.36 -9.81 9.47
C LYS A 109 -14.24 -10.26 10.42
N ASP A 110 -13.06 -10.52 9.84
CA ASP A 110 -11.87 -11.02 10.55
C ASP A 110 -10.82 -9.93 10.86
N SER A 111 -11.13 -8.66 10.54
CA SER A 111 -10.30 -7.51 10.94
C SER A 111 -11.02 -6.69 12.01
N THR A 112 -10.28 -6.11 12.95
CA THR A 112 -10.84 -5.12 13.88
C THR A 112 -11.00 -3.75 13.23
N ASN A 113 -10.22 -3.49 12.18
CA ASN A 113 -10.13 -2.21 11.50
C ASN A 113 -11.36 -1.96 10.62
N ALA A 114 -11.81 -0.72 10.62
CA ALA A 114 -12.82 -0.21 9.70
C ALA A 114 -12.20 0.90 8.89
N TYR A 115 -12.66 1.06 7.65
CA TYR A 115 -12.22 2.14 6.78
C TYR A 115 -13.42 2.84 6.16
N SER A 116 -13.22 4.11 5.84
CA SER A 116 -14.18 4.90 5.08
C SER A 116 -13.53 5.52 3.85
N ILE A 117 -14.29 5.71 2.78
CA ILE A 117 -13.89 6.49 1.61
C ILE A 117 -14.84 7.66 1.45
N ASP A 118 -14.29 8.85 1.19
CA ASP A 118 -15.06 10.08 0.99
C ASP A 118 -15.24 10.43 -0.51
N ARG A 119 -15.91 11.56 -0.77
CA ARG A 119 -16.10 12.08 -2.14
C ARG A 119 -14.80 12.42 -2.88
N ALA A 120 -13.71 12.67 -2.16
CA ALA A 120 -12.39 12.96 -2.73
C ALA A 120 -11.59 11.67 -3.02
N ALA A 121 -12.22 10.50 -2.87
CA ALA A 121 -11.59 9.19 -2.98
C ALA A 121 -10.48 8.95 -1.94
N VAL A 122 -10.49 9.69 -0.83
CA VAL A 122 -9.55 9.51 0.27
C VAL A 122 -10.06 8.38 1.16
N ILE A 123 -9.22 7.38 1.39
CA ILE A 123 -9.50 6.30 2.35
C ILE A 123 -8.92 6.69 3.70
N SER A 124 -9.75 6.69 4.73
CA SER A 124 -9.37 6.99 6.12
C SER A 124 -9.75 5.85 7.06
N PRO A 125 -9.00 5.62 8.16
CA PRO A 125 -9.44 4.73 9.21
C PRO A 125 -10.76 5.21 9.84
N GLY A 126 -11.60 4.26 10.24
CA GLY A 126 -12.88 4.52 10.91
C GLY A 126 -14.10 4.43 10.00
N ASN A 127 -15.24 4.91 10.51
CA ASN A 127 -16.53 4.89 9.82
C ASN A 127 -16.95 6.30 9.39
N CYS A 128 -17.83 6.37 8.40
CA CYS A 128 -18.45 7.60 7.94
C CYS A 128 -19.27 8.23 9.06
N GLY A 129 -18.94 9.49 9.37
CA GLY A 129 -19.57 10.24 10.46
C GLY A 129 -18.77 10.27 11.76
N SER A 130 -17.59 9.63 11.84
CA SER A 130 -16.61 9.87 12.92
C SER A 130 -15.62 10.99 12.61
N VAL A 131 -15.84 11.76 11.54
CA VAL A 131 -14.99 12.90 11.16
C VAL A 131 -15.90 14.10 10.86
N GLU A 132 -16.12 14.91 11.88
CA GLU A 132 -16.56 16.29 11.72
C GLU A 132 -15.42 17.05 11.05
N SER A 133 -15.74 17.85 10.03
CA SER A 133 -14.79 18.74 9.36
C SER A 133 -14.03 19.59 10.40
N ARG A 134 -12.76 19.27 10.68
CA ARG A 134 -11.80 20.24 11.25
C ARG A 134 -10.80 20.61 10.17
N VAL A 135 -11.06 21.74 9.53
CA VAL A 135 -9.98 22.68 9.24
C VAL A 135 -9.62 23.26 10.61
N GLU A 136 -8.57 22.75 11.26
CA GLU A 136 -8.00 23.47 12.39
C GLU A 136 -6.48 23.42 12.34
N GLU A 137 -5.91 24.61 12.48
CA GLU A 137 -4.49 24.84 12.74
C GLU A 137 -4.01 24.04 13.95
N VAL A 138 -2.75 23.66 13.87
CA VAL A 138 -1.98 23.00 14.93
C VAL A 138 -2.15 23.74 16.25
N SER A 139 -2.83 23.12 17.20
CA SER A 139 -2.57 23.34 18.62
C SER A 139 -2.53 21.98 19.33
N LEU A 140 -1.34 21.69 19.87
CA LEU A 140 -1.05 20.51 20.66
C LEU A 140 -1.94 20.50 21.91
N SER A 141 -2.75 19.45 22.07
CA SER A 141 -3.18 19.02 23.39
C SER A 141 -3.03 17.51 23.48
N THR A 142 -2.26 17.07 24.47
CA THR A 142 -1.91 15.67 24.74
C THR A 142 -3.15 14.90 25.21
N PRO A 143 -3.41 13.69 24.70
CA PRO A 143 -4.46 12.84 25.26
C PRO A 143 -4.02 12.26 26.61
N ILE A 144 -4.94 12.25 27.57
CA ILE A 144 -4.79 11.57 28.85
C ILE A 144 -4.94 10.07 28.58
N TYR A 145 -3.86 9.32 28.76
CA TYR A 145 -3.89 7.85 28.89
C TYR A 145 -4.04 7.51 30.37
N ASP A 146 -5.00 6.65 30.71
CA ASP A 146 -5.03 5.99 32.01
C ASP A 146 -3.77 5.13 32.16
N ASP A 147 -3.03 5.29 33.27
CA ASP A 147 -1.80 4.55 33.56
C ASP A 147 -2.04 3.03 33.52
N PRO A 148 -1.24 2.26 32.76
CA PRO A 148 -1.28 0.80 32.81
C PRO A 148 -0.66 0.29 34.13
N PRO A 149 -1.09 -0.87 34.64
CA PRO A 149 -0.64 -1.40 35.92
C PRO A 149 0.86 -1.73 35.92
N GLU A 150 1.51 -1.39 37.03
CA GLU A 150 2.95 -1.56 37.30
C GLU A 150 3.36 -3.05 37.22
N ILE A 151 4.25 -3.37 36.28
CA ILE A 151 4.85 -4.71 36.10
C ILE A 151 6.17 -4.78 36.86
N THR A 152 6.42 -5.89 37.57
CA THR A 152 7.55 -6.02 38.50
C THR A 152 8.92 -6.20 37.82
N PRO A 153 10.04 -5.84 38.48
CA PRO A 153 11.36 -5.66 37.84
C PRO A 153 12.03 -6.89 37.22
N GLU A 154 11.58 -8.12 37.50
CA GLU A 154 12.20 -9.34 36.94
C GLU A 154 11.71 -9.69 35.52
N GLU A 155 10.56 -9.15 35.08
CA GLU A 155 10.05 -9.33 33.71
C GLU A 155 10.69 -8.35 32.71
N ASN A 156 11.40 -7.32 33.21
CA ASN A 156 11.99 -6.25 32.39
C ASN A 156 13.25 -6.69 31.63
N LEU A 157 14.01 -7.68 32.14
CA LEU A 157 15.28 -8.09 31.52
C LEU A 157 15.09 -8.94 30.25
N ILE A 158 14.00 -9.73 30.19
CA ILE A 158 13.64 -10.52 29.00
C ILE A 158 12.93 -9.63 27.98
N ALA A 159 12.15 -8.65 28.43
CA ALA A 159 11.50 -7.67 27.57
C ALA A 159 12.51 -6.73 26.90
N GLU A 160 13.51 -6.21 27.62
CA GLU A 160 14.57 -5.36 27.04
C GLU A 160 15.49 -6.12 26.09
N MET A 161 15.74 -7.42 26.32
CA MET A 161 16.57 -8.24 25.42
C MET A 161 15.88 -8.64 24.11
N LEU A 162 14.56 -8.48 23.99
CA LEU A 162 13.77 -8.82 22.80
C LEU A 162 13.22 -7.60 22.06
N ALA A 163 13.39 -6.38 22.62
CA ALA A 163 12.80 -5.15 22.11
C ALA A 163 13.57 -4.49 20.95
N GLU A 164 14.75 -4.99 20.55
CA GLU A 164 15.49 -4.42 19.41
C GLU A 164 15.06 -4.96 18.02
N GLU A 165 13.99 -5.78 17.90
CA GLU A 165 13.55 -6.28 16.58
C GLU A 165 12.02 -6.36 16.39
N PHE A 166 11.22 -5.64 17.19
CA PHE A 166 9.77 -5.56 16.97
C PHE A 166 9.34 -4.12 16.72
N VAL A 167 9.41 -3.75 15.44
CA VAL A 167 8.83 -2.51 14.92
C VAL A 167 7.31 -2.62 14.97
N ASP A 168 6.66 -1.67 15.66
CA ASP A 168 5.21 -1.48 15.55
C ASP A 168 4.90 -0.83 14.19
N LEU A 169 4.44 -1.66 13.25
CA LEU A 169 4.24 -1.27 11.85
C LEU A 169 2.95 -0.46 11.64
N ASP A 170 2.16 -0.21 12.70
CA ASP A 170 0.93 0.59 12.66
C ASP A 170 0.98 1.79 13.63
N ASP A 171 2.17 2.22 14.09
CA ASP A 171 2.32 3.45 14.87
C ASP A 171 1.96 4.69 14.00
N PRO A 172 0.89 5.44 14.31
CA PRO A 172 0.53 6.65 13.58
C PRO A 172 1.57 7.78 13.71
N ASN A 173 2.53 7.65 14.64
CA ASN A 173 3.67 8.55 14.83
C ASN A 173 4.98 7.96 14.31
N ARG A 174 4.96 6.83 13.57
CA ARG A 174 6.16 6.22 13.01
C ARG A 174 6.88 7.23 12.11
N GLU A 175 8.09 7.60 12.52
CA GLU A 175 8.97 8.41 11.66
C GLU A 175 9.45 7.52 10.50
N TYR A 176 9.00 7.84 9.29
CA TYR A 176 9.50 7.22 8.07
C TYR A 176 10.80 7.91 7.66
N GLU A 177 11.83 7.11 7.36
CA GLU A 177 13.01 7.67 6.73
C GLU A 177 12.66 7.98 5.27
N LYS A 178 12.65 9.28 4.93
CA LYS A 178 12.46 9.73 3.56
C LYS A 178 13.79 9.63 2.81
N ILE A 179 13.82 8.76 1.81
CA ILE A 179 15.01 8.46 1.04
C ILE A 179 14.85 9.02 -0.37
N SER A 180 15.81 9.85 -0.78
CA SER A 180 15.97 10.29 -2.17
C SER A 180 16.87 9.28 -2.88
N PRO A 181 16.32 8.42 -3.75
CA PRO A 181 17.10 7.36 -4.36
C PRO A 181 17.94 7.86 -5.53
N LYS A 182 18.85 7.02 -6.04
CA LYS A 182 19.65 7.34 -7.23
C LYS A 182 19.03 6.70 -8.45
N VAL A 183 18.94 7.42 -9.56
CA VAL A 183 18.52 6.84 -10.84
C VAL A 183 19.51 5.75 -11.28
N SER A 184 19.02 4.54 -11.49
CA SER A 184 19.84 3.37 -11.86
C SER A 184 19.62 2.93 -13.30
N GLU A 185 18.41 3.07 -13.84
CA GLU A 185 18.09 2.79 -15.23
C GLU A 185 17.01 3.72 -15.77
N VAL A 186 17.04 3.96 -17.07
CA VAL A 186 16.00 4.73 -17.77
C VAL A 186 15.83 4.15 -19.16
N SER A 187 14.60 3.77 -19.48
CA SER A 187 14.13 3.44 -20.81
C SER A 187 13.00 4.39 -21.16
N CYS A 188 13.04 4.95 -22.37
CA CYS A 188 12.07 5.91 -22.84
C CYS A 188 11.86 5.67 -24.33
N GLU A 189 10.61 5.55 -24.76
CA GLU A 189 10.26 5.31 -26.17
C GLU A 189 10.84 6.40 -27.07
N THR A 190 10.54 7.67 -26.78
CA THR A 190 11.11 8.82 -27.48
C THR A 190 11.61 9.86 -26.47
N LYS A 191 12.90 10.16 -26.51
CA LYS A 191 13.50 11.15 -25.61
C LYS A 191 13.00 12.54 -25.98
N TRP A 192 12.18 13.13 -25.10
CA TRP A 192 11.76 14.52 -25.23
C TRP A 192 12.96 15.47 -25.09
N ALA A 193 12.88 16.65 -25.71
CA ALA A 193 13.93 17.65 -25.69
C ALA A 193 14.39 17.97 -24.26
N ASN A 194 15.67 17.70 -23.97
CA ASN A 194 16.30 17.99 -22.70
C ASN A 194 16.46 19.52 -22.58
N THR A 195 15.61 20.16 -21.78
CA THR A 195 15.78 21.59 -21.42
C THR A 195 16.44 21.68 -20.05
N SER A 196 16.67 22.90 -19.54
CA SER A 196 17.20 23.08 -18.18
C SER A 196 16.26 22.59 -17.07
N TYR A 197 14.99 22.29 -17.37
CA TYR A 197 13.97 21.94 -16.37
C TYR A 197 13.17 20.67 -16.71
N THR A 198 13.41 20.05 -17.88
CA THR A 198 12.64 18.89 -18.34
C THR A 198 13.51 17.86 -19.04
N GLY A 199 13.19 16.58 -18.89
CA GLY A 199 13.70 15.49 -19.74
C GLY A 199 14.87 14.70 -19.18
N SER A 200 15.68 15.29 -18.29
CA SER A 200 16.74 14.55 -17.59
C SER A 200 16.13 13.64 -16.53
N ALA A 201 16.56 12.38 -16.47
CA ALA A 201 16.10 11.46 -15.42
C ALA A 201 16.58 11.86 -14.02
N ALA A 202 17.71 12.56 -13.92
CA ALA A 202 18.19 13.09 -12.65
C ALA A 202 17.19 14.08 -12.01
N PHE A 203 16.34 14.73 -12.82
CA PHE A 203 15.31 15.63 -12.33
C PHE A 203 14.18 14.91 -11.58
N ALA A 204 14.07 13.59 -11.68
CA ALA A 204 13.07 12.85 -10.89
C ALA A 204 13.44 12.72 -9.41
N VAL A 205 14.65 13.10 -9.00
CA VAL A 205 15.19 12.85 -7.64
C VAL A 205 16.13 13.97 -7.17
N ASP A 206 16.07 15.15 -7.79
CA ASP A 206 16.98 16.26 -7.49
C ASP A 206 16.48 17.16 -6.35
N GLY A 207 15.24 16.97 -5.90
CA GLY A 207 14.59 17.75 -4.87
C GLY A 207 14.20 19.17 -5.30
N ASP A 208 14.31 19.52 -6.60
CA ASP A 208 13.85 20.79 -7.13
C ASP A 208 12.41 20.64 -7.66
N PRO A 209 11.40 21.26 -7.04
CA PRO A 209 10.02 21.13 -7.47
C PRO A 209 9.75 21.71 -8.87
N LYS A 210 10.71 22.41 -9.48
CA LYS A 210 10.56 23.02 -10.81
C LYS A 210 11.10 22.16 -11.94
N THR A 211 11.96 21.19 -11.63
CA THR A 211 12.50 20.27 -12.62
C THR A 211 11.59 19.05 -12.69
N LYS A 212 11.68 18.31 -13.80
CA LYS A 212 10.92 17.07 -13.98
C LYS A 212 11.58 16.17 -15.00
N TRP A 213 11.56 14.88 -14.71
CA TRP A 213 11.83 13.90 -15.74
C TRP A 213 10.62 13.77 -16.66
N THR A 214 10.85 13.78 -17.97
CA THR A 214 9.81 13.58 -18.98
C THR A 214 10.27 12.63 -20.07
N CYS A 215 9.32 11.87 -20.62
CA CYS A 215 9.51 10.99 -21.77
C CYS A 215 8.33 11.12 -22.72
N GLU A 216 8.58 11.14 -24.02
CA GLU A 216 7.51 11.04 -25.02
C GLU A 216 7.17 9.56 -25.23
N GLY A 217 5.92 9.19 -25.01
CA GLY A 217 5.47 7.81 -24.94
C GLY A 217 5.67 7.15 -23.58
N MET A 218 5.69 5.81 -23.60
CA MET A 218 5.88 4.98 -22.41
C MET A 218 7.34 4.94 -21.99
N ALA A 219 7.54 4.70 -20.70
CA ALA A 219 8.84 4.81 -20.08
C ALA A 219 8.96 3.91 -18.86
N LYS A 220 10.20 3.53 -18.59
CA LYS A 220 10.60 2.81 -17.38
C LYS A 220 11.75 3.57 -16.76
N ILE A 221 11.67 3.86 -15.47
CA ILE A 221 12.75 4.48 -14.72
C ILE A 221 12.98 3.68 -13.44
N GLY A 222 14.23 3.32 -13.19
CA GLY A 222 14.66 2.56 -12.04
C GLY A 222 15.46 3.42 -11.08
N PHE A 223 15.34 3.09 -9.81
CA PHE A 223 15.94 3.80 -8.69
C PHE A 223 16.64 2.78 -7.78
N ASP A 224 17.88 3.09 -7.38
CA ASP A 224 18.68 2.31 -6.44
C ASP A 224 18.77 3.08 -5.11
N LEU A 225 18.40 2.38 -4.03
CA LEU A 225 18.43 2.89 -2.66
C LEU A 225 19.83 2.80 -2.05
N GLY A 226 20.74 2.07 -2.70
CA GLY A 226 22.12 1.85 -2.26
C GLY A 226 22.28 0.70 -1.27
N GLN A 227 21.22 0.35 -0.55
CA GLN A 227 21.14 -0.79 0.37
C GLN A 227 19.73 -1.38 0.39
N LYS A 228 19.60 -2.60 0.90
CA LYS A 228 18.29 -3.22 1.15
C LYS A 228 17.63 -2.59 2.36
N GLN A 229 16.34 -2.34 2.24
CA GLN A 229 15.53 -1.70 3.27
C GLN A 229 14.06 -2.10 3.08
N VAL A 230 13.27 -1.96 4.13
CA VAL A 230 11.83 -2.19 4.08
C VAL A 230 11.16 -0.94 3.50
N ILE A 231 10.53 -1.09 2.34
CA ILE A 231 9.86 0.00 1.61
C ILE A 231 8.38 0.00 1.97
N ASP A 232 7.91 1.11 2.54
CA ASP A 232 6.54 1.30 2.99
C ASP A 232 5.72 2.11 1.98
N ALA A 233 6.34 3.07 1.29
CA ALA A 233 5.66 3.79 0.22
C ALA A 233 6.61 4.38 -0.83
N VAL A 234 6.07 4.60 -2.03
CA VAL A 234 6.68 5.38 -3.10
C VAL A 234 5.84 6.63 -3.32
N ASN A 235 6.42 7.80 -3.10
CA ASN A 235 5.80 9.09 -3.37
C ASN A 235 6.23 9.59 -4.74
N VAL A 236 5.26 9.91 -5.60
CA VAL A 236 5.49 10.44 -6.94
C VAL A 236 4.79 11.78 -7.05
N SER A 237 5.55 12.85 -7.27
CA SER A 237 5.02 14.19 -7.52
C SER A 237 4.84 14.45 -9.03
N PHE A 238 4.02 15.45 -9.35
CA PHE A 238 3.68 15.82 -10.71
C PHE A 238 3.62 17.35 -10.84
N GLU A 239 4.19 17.90 -11.92
CA GLU A 239 4.33 19.35 -12.15
C GLU A 239 3.82 19.79 -13.54
N GLY A 240 3.39 18.84 -14.39
CA GLY A 240 2.91 19.06 -15.76
C GLY A 240 1.52 19.73 -15.86
N SER A 241 1.17 20.14 -17.09
CA SER A 241 -0.13 20.78 -17.36
C SER A 241 -1.22 19.74 -17.63
N VAL A 242 -2.14 19.67 -16.67
CA VAL A 242 -3.36 18.87 -16.53
C VAL A 242 -4.06 18.41 -17.82
N SER A 243 -4.20 17.09 -17.96
CA SER A 243 -5.37 16.41 -18.57
C SER A 243 -5.26 14.89 -18.56
N ASN A 244 -4.04 14.34 -18.50
CA ASN A 244 -3.81 12.90 -18.65
C ASN A 244 -3.04 12.33 -17.46
N GLY A 245 -3.53 11.21 -16.93
CA GLY A 245 -2.79 10.35 -16.01
C GLY A 245 -1.99 9.30 -16.78
N ASN A 246 -1.19 8.51 -16.07
CA ASN A 246 -0.57 7.32 -16.63
C ASN A 246 -1.11 6.10 -15.88
N TYR A 247 -1.33 4.98 -16.58
CA TYR A 247 -1.38 3.71 -15.87
C TYR A 247 0.06 3.29 -15.60
N VAL A 248 0.35 2.96 -14.34
CA VAL A 248 1.71 2.70 -13.88
C VAL A 248 1.79 1.39 -13.12
N LYS A 249 2.96 0.79 -13.19
CA LYS A 249 3.36 -0.38 -12.42
C LYS A 249 4.62 -0.04 -11.65
N ILE A 250 4.61 -0.39 -10.37
CA ILE A 250 5.74 -0.18 -9.46
C ILE A 250 6.27 -1.55 -9.06
N TYR A 251 7.57 -1.73 -9.22
CA TYR A 251 8.26 -2.95 -8.86
C TYR A 251 9.30 -2.69 -7.79
N VAL A 252 9.46 -3.64 -6.88
CA VAL A 252 10.59 -3.70 -5.94
C VAL A 252 11.41 -4.95 -6.28
N ASP A 253 12.69 -4.77 -6.59
CA ASP A 253 13.58 -5.86 -7.04
C ASP A 253 12.96 -6.72 -8.16
N GLY A 254 12.23 -6.09 -9.08
CA GLY A 254 11.57 -6.72 -10.21
C GLY A 254 10.24 -7.43 -9.90
N LYS A 255 9.79 -7.44 -8.64
CA LYS A 255 8.46 -7.95 -8.25
C LYS A 255 7.44 -6.81 -8.26
N LEU A 256 6.30 -7.01 -8.93
CA LEU A 256 5.21 -6.04 -8.93
C LEU A 256 4.66 -5.87 -7.50
N VAL A 257 4.64 -4.64 -6.99
CA VAL A 257 4.15 -4.30 -5.65
C VAL A 257 2.94 -3.37 -5.67
N ALA A 258 2.78 -2.55 -6.71
CA ALA A 258 1.62 -1.69 -6.88
C ALA A 258 1.34 -1.42 -8.37
N GLU A 259 0.09 -1.17 -8.71
CA GLU A 259 -0.31 -0.71 -10.04
C GLU A 259 -1.56 0.15 -10.00
N GLY A 260 -1.76 0.99 -11.02
CA GLY A 260 -2.97 1.77 -11.19
C GLY A 260 -2.74 3.12 -11.86
N ILE A 261 -3.67 4.05 -11.68
CA ILE A 261 -3.58 5.37 -12.30
C ILE A 261 -2.73 6.31 -11.43
N GLN A 262 -1.66 6.86 -12.01
CA GLN A 262 -0.98 8.07 -11.56
C GLN A 262 -1.66 9.27 -12.24
N GLY A 263 -2.41 10.05 -11.47
CA GLY A 263 -3.02 11.28 -11.98
C GLY A 263 -2.01 12.41 -12.18
N ALA A 264 -2.48 13.53 -12.74
CA ALA A 264 -1.72 14.78 -12.83
C ALA A 264 -1.60 15.50 -11.46
N THR A 265 -1.37 14.74 -10.40
CA THR A 265 -1.24 15.19 -9.01
C THR A 265 -0.22 14.33 -8.29
N SER A 266 0.39 14.87 -7.24
CA SER A 266 1.22 14.05 -6.34
C SER A 266 0.41 12.91 -5.75
N LYS A 267 1.02 11.72 -5.66
CA LYS A 267 0.38 10.51 -5.15
C LYS A 267 1.38 9.71 -4.32
N ARG A 268 0.92 9.23 -3.16
CA ARG A 268 1.59 8.22 -2.37
C ARG A 268 1.09 6.84 -2.79
N TRP A 269 2.02 5.97 -3.15
CA TRP A 269 1.75 4.56 -3.44
C TRP A 269 2.15 3.75 -2.22
N ASP A 270 1.16 3.31 -1.47
CA ASP A 270 1.36 2.45 -0.31
C ASP A 270 1.86 1.09 -0.79
N ILE A 271 2.95 0.62 -0.20
CA ILE A 271 3.58 -0.66 -0.47
C ILE A 271 3.51 -1.46 0.83
N ASP A 272 3.11 -2.73 0.75
CA ASP A 272 2.92 -3.60 1.93
C ASP A 272 4.27 -4.04 2.56
N ASN A 273 5.09 -3.07 2.99
CA ASN A 273 6.37 -3.22 3.69
C ASN A 273 7.27 -4.27 3.02
N VAL A 274 7.63 -4.00 1.76
CA VAL A 274 8.40 -4.93 0.93
C VAL A 274 9.89 -4.61 1.07
N GLU A 275 10.68 -5.61 1.48
CA GLU A 275 12.13 -5.48 1.51
C GLU A 275 12.70 -5.47 0.07
N GLY A 276 13.53 -4.48 -0.24
CA GLY A 276 14.26 -4.43 -1.49
C GLY A 276 15.29 -3.32 -1.55
N GLN A 277 16.09 -3.32 -2.63
CA GLN A 277 17.12 -2.30 -2.88
C GLN A 277 16.77 -1.42 -4.09
N THR A 278 16.02 -1.97 -5.04
CA THR A 278 15.69 -1.27 -6.29
C THR A 278 14.20 -1.07 -6.42
N VAL A 279 13.80 0.13 -6.85
CA VAL A 279 12.42 0.48 -7.18
C VAL A 279 12.34 0.81 -8.66
N THR A 280 11.38 0.24 -9.37
CA THR A 280 11.11 0.58 -10.77
C THR A 280 9.73 1.18 -10.88
N TYR A 281 9.64 2.30 -11.58
CA TYR A 281 8.40 2.93 -12.02
C TYR A 281 8.26 2.79 -13.54
N GLU A 282 7.20 2.12 -13.98
CA GLU A 282 6.94 1.86 -15.39
C GLU A 282 5.57 2.39 -15.78
N THR A 283 5.52 3.24 -16.81
CA THR A 283 4.27 3.64 -17.46
C THR A 283 3.93 2.63 -18.55
N ILE A 284 2.65 2.26 -18.63
CA ILE A 284 2.19 1.28 -19.61
C ILE A 284 1.06 1.83 -20.47
N ALA A 285 1.02 1.37 -21.72
CA ALA A 285 0.02 1.76 -22.70
C ALA A 285 -1.33 1.09 -22.37
N GLN A 286 -2.00 1.62 -21.35
CA GLN A 286 -3.33 1.22 -20.93
C GLN A 286 -4.27 2.43 -20.83
N PRO A 287 -5.58 2.19 -20.94
CA PRO A 287 -6.60 3.18 -20.62
C PRO A 287 -6.39 3.72 -19.20
N HIS A 288 -6.16 5.02 -19.07
CA HIS A 288 -5.86 5.66 -17.78
C HIS A 288 -6.92 6.68 -17.35
N ASN A 289 -7.99 6.83 -18.13
CA ASN A 289 -9.15 7.67 -17.82
C ASN A 289 -10.44 7.08 -18.41
N GLU A 290 -11.57 7.70 -18.07
CA GLU A 290 -12.92 7.34 -18.54
C GLU A 290 -13.12 7.49 -20.05
N HIS A 291 -12.20 8.18 -20.73
CA HIS A 291 -12.21 8.34 -22.19
C HIS A 291 -11.41 7.25 -22.93
N ASN A 292 -10.95 6.23 -22.21
CA ASN A 292 -10.17 5.12 -22.74
C ASN A 292 -8.89 5.58 -23.46
N GLN A 293 -8.34 6.72 -23.04
CA GLN A 293 -7.15 7.30 -23.67
C GLN A 293 -5.91 6.56 -23.17
N THR A 294 -4.93 6.41 -24.07
CA THR A 294 -3.57 6.01 -23.71
C THR A 294 -2.73 7.26 -23.55
N ALA A 295 -1.91 7.31 -22.50
CA ALA A 295 -1.06 8.47 -22.29
C ALA A 295 -0.02 8.55 -23.42
N THR A 296 0.26 9.77 -23.86
CA THR A 296 1.22 10.02 -24.94
C THR A 296 2.60 10.40 -24.42
N TRP A 297 2.76 10.50 -23.10
CA TRP A 297 4.00 10.92 -22.45
C TRP A 297 4.00 10.52 -20.97
N SER A 298 5.20 10.37 -20.43
CA SER A 298 5.46 9.99 -19.05
C SER A 298 6.18 11.14 -18.33
N GLU A 299 5.84 11.36 -17.06
CA GLU A 299 6.44 12.39 -16.22
C GLU A 299 6.62 11.89 -14.78
N ILE A 300 7.71 12.33 -14.14
CA ILE A 300 7.87 12.39 -12.69
C ILE A 300 8.43 13.77 -12.36
N GLY A 301 7.76 14.50 -11.48
CA GLY A 301 8.32 15.73 -10.89
C GLY A 301 9.45 15.37 -9.95
N GLU A 302 9.12 14.66 -8.88
CA GLU A 302 10.04 14.20 -7.84
C GLU A 302 9.55 12.85 -7.31
N LEU A 303 10.47 11.92 -7.08
CA LEU A 303 10.22 10.61 -6.52
C LEU A 303 11.00 10.41 -5.23
N THR A 304 10.28 10.03 -4.18
CA THR A 304 10.87 9.80 -2.87
C THR A 304 10.31 8.53 -2.26
N ILE A 305 11.16 7.81 -1.53
CA ILE A 305 10.81 6.54 -0.90
C ILE A 305 10.62 6.77 0.58
N GLU A 306 9.58 6.20 1.14
CA GLU A 306 9.42 6.07 2.59
C GLU A 306 9.86 4.67 2.98
N ALA A 307 10.91 4.59 3.77
CA ALA A 307 11.38 3.35 4.34
C ALA A 307 11.01 3.29 5.82
N GLY A 308 10.56 2.12 6.22
CA GLY A 308 10.34 1.82 7.62
C GLY A 308 11.66 1.56 8.32
N ASN A 309 11.92 2.24 9.44
CA ASN A 309 13.00 1.83 10.34
C ASN A 309 12.73 0.38 10.78
N SER A 310 13.71 -0.50 10.51
CA SER A 310 13.78 -1.91 10.92
C SER A 310 14.14 -2.04 12.39
#